data_AF-A0AA88S546-F1
#
_entry.id   AF-A0AA88S546-F1
#
_cell.length_a   1.000
_cell.length_b   1.000
_cell.length_c   1.000
_cell.angle_alpha   90.00
_cell.angle_beta   90.00
_cell.angle_gamma   90.00
#
_symmetry.space_group_name_H-M   'P 1'
#
loop_
_entity.id
_entity.type
_entity.pdbx_description
1 polymer ?
#
loop_
_entity_poly.entity_id
_entity_poly.type
_entity_poly.pdbx_seq_one_letter_code
_entity_poly.pdbx_strand_id
1 'polypeptide(L)'
;MMGVPWLLALELVLYAGSFMCGVITVASVTITQGHFAGQCILYGSICFNTSDQSLTIESSSSPSVCYFVSSISMCVAIYCFSVILYWIYASFVNDYIKRRSMWLSVSLWICGLLLLFLLMSGCILKIGRDNLCLSVLHNNSSFSSCKDAQNMTWSNPYIGSEFYIQLYSAEKSVWVSFFFWLLVVAVVVVQRRQALNEEGQWSCDETEPFLHRRARVL
;
A
#
# COMPACT_ATOMS: atom_id res chain seq x y z
N MET A 1 -22.32 9.44 -21.68
CA MET A 1 -21.36 10.38 -21.06
C MET A 1 -21.70 10.59 -19.57
N MET A 2 -21.43 9.61 -18.70
CA MET A 2 -21.53 9.76 -17.23
C MET A 2 -20.53 8.88 -16.45
N GLY A 3 -19.80 7.97 -17.12
CA GLY A 3 -18.88 7.03 -16.45
C GLY A 3 -17.56 7.68 -16.00
N VAL A 4 -16.99 8.59 -16.80
CA VAL A 4 -15.67 9.18 -16.56
C VAL A 4 -15.55 9.96 -15.23
N PRO A 5 -16.51 10.82 -14.82
CA PRO A 5 -16.40 11.53 -13.54
C PRO A 5 -16.56 10.63 -12.32
N TRP A 6 -17.38 9.58 -12.41
CA TRP A 6 -17.56 8.62 -11.31
C TRP A 6 -16.32 7.74 -11.10
N LEU A 7 -15.73 7.23 -12.19
CA LEU A 7 -14.50 6.44 -12.10
C LEU A 7 -13.33 7.26 -11.53
N LEU A 8 -13.26 8.55 -11.89
CA LEU A 8 -12.24 9.46 -11.35
C LEU A 8 -12.43 9.70 -9.85
N ALA A 9 -13.66 9.96 -9.42
CA ALA A 9 -13.97 10.13 -7.99
C ALA A 9 -13.62 8.88 -7.19
N LEU A 10 -13.95 7.70 -7.71
CA LEU A 10 -13.62 6.42 -7.07
C LEU A 10 -12.10 6.20 -7.00
N GLU A 11 -11.36 6.54 -8.06
CA GLU A 11 -9.89 6.48 -8.08
C GLU A 11 -9.27 7.39 -7.00
N LEU A 12 -9.76 8.63 -6.87
CA LEU A 12 -9.32 9.59 -5.84
C LEU A 12 -9.56 9.07 -4.42
N VAL A 13 -10.74 8.49 -4.15
CA VAL A 13 -11.07 7.90 -2.85
C VAL A 13 -10.13 6.73 -2.51
N LEU A 14 -9.83 5.87 -3.50
CA LEU A 14 -8.92 4.75 -3.31
C LEU A 14 -7.48 5.23 -3.00
N TYR A 15 -6.99 6.26 -3.71
CA TYR A 15 -5.68 6.84 -3.40
C TYR A 15 -5.63 7.49 -2.02
N ALA A 16 -6.68 8.19 -1.60
CA ALA A 16 -6.76 8.77 -0.27
C ALA A 16 -6.75 7.69 0.83
N GLY A 17 -7.51 6.60 0.63
CA GLY A 17 -7.49 5.45 1.53
C GLY A 17 -6.12 4.78 1.60
N SER A 18 -5.47 4.57 0.45
CA SER A 18 -4.12 4.01 0.36
C SER A 18 -3.08 4.91 1.06
N PHE A 19 -3.18 6.23 0.89
CA PHE A 19 -2.32 7.21 1.57
C PHE A 19 -2.40 7.05 3.09
N MET A 20 -3.62 7.03 3.66
CA MET A 20 -3.82 6.84 5.09
C MET A 20 -3.28 5.50 5.57
N CYS A 21 -3.51 4.41 4.84
CA CYS A 21 -2.98 3.10 5.18
C CYS A 21 -1.44 3.06 5.14
N GLY A 22 -0.83 3.74 4.18
CA GLY A 22 0.62 3.89 4.08
C GLY A 22 1.20 4.63 5.29
N VAL A 23 0.59 5.76 5.68
CA VAL A 23 1.00 6.54 6.85
C VAL A 23 0.87 5.73 8.14
N ILE A 24 -0.24 5.02 8.34
CA ILE A 24 -0.45 4.15 9.52
C ILE A 24 0.63 3.06 9.58
N THR A 25 0.94 2.42 8.44
CA THR A 25 1.98 1.40 8.38
C THR A 25 3.34 1.94 8.80
N VAL A 26 3.76 3.08 8.23
CA VAL A 26 5.05 3.72 8.56
C VAL A 26 5.09 4.13 10.03
N ALA A 27 4.03 4.76 10.53
CA ALA A 27 3.94 5.19 11.92
C ALA A 27 4.04 4.01 12.89
N SER A 28 3.26 2.96 12.68
CA SER A 28 3.30 1.76 13.53
C SER A 28 4.67 1.10 13.53
N VAL A 29 5.31 0.93 12.37
CA VAL A 29 6.67 0.37 12.27
C VAL A 29 7.68 1.28 12.99
N THR A 30 7.60 2.59 12.80
CA THR A 30 8.54 3.56 13.41
C THR A 30 8.39 3.61 14.93
N ILE A 31 7.15 3.58 15.44
CA ILE A 31 6.87 3.49 16.88
C ILE A 31 7.49 2.22 17.45
N THR A 32 7.29 1.07 16.79
CA THR A 32 7.89 -0.19 17.25
C THR A 32 9.42 -0.11 17.26
N GLN A 33 10.06 0.48 16.25
CA GLN A 33 11.51 0.69 16.24
C GLN A 33 11.96 1.60 17.39
N GLY A 34 11.22 2.67 17.69
CA GLY A 34 11.52 3.58 18.79
C GLY A 34 11.50 2.89 20.16
N HIS A 35 10.52 2.01 20.39
CA HIS A 35 10.41 1.22 21.62
C HIS A 35 11.52 0.18 21.80
N PHE A 36 12.17 -0.23 20.70
CA PHE A 36 13.27 -1.21 20.70
C PHE A 36 14.64 -0.57 20.42
N ALA A 37 14.84 0.67 20.86
CA ALA A 37 16.11 1.41 20.75
C ALA A 37 16.66 1.49 19.30
N GLY A 38 15.77 1.54 18.31
CA GLY A 38 16.11 1.62 16.89
C GLY A 38 16.34 0.27 16.19
N GLN A 39 16.16 -0.85 16.89
CA GLN A 39 16.30 -2.18 16.31
C GLN A 39 15.01 -2.64 15.63
N CYS A 40 15.14 -3.42 14.54
CA CYS A 40 14.00 -4.04 13.88
C CYS A 40 13.64 -5.33 14.61
N ILE A 41 12.48 -5.33 15.29
CA ILE A 41 11.99 -6.50 16.02
C ILE A 41 11.39 -7.57 15.09
N LEU A 42 11.05 -7.22 13.84
CA LEU A 42 10.54 -8.16 12.86
C LEU A 42 11.51 -9.34 12.70
N TYR A 43 11.04 -10.59 12.83
CA TYR A 43 11.87 -11.81 12.85
C TYR A 43 12.86 -11.93 14.03
N GLY A 44 12.72 -11.13 15.08
CA GLY A 44 13.54 -11.25 16.27
C GLY A 44 13.22 -12.50 17.09
N SER A 45 14.23 -13.13 17.70
CA SER A 45 14.03 -14.14 18.74
C SER A 45 14.11 -13.48 20.12
N ILE A 46 13.22 -13.89 21.03
CA ILE A 46 13.14 -13.36 22.39
C ILE A 46 13.49 -14.47 23.37
N CYS A 47 14.42 -14.18 24.28
CA CYS A 47 14.75 -15.02 25.41
C CYS A 47 13.95 -14.61 26.64
N PHE A 48 13.39 -15.60 27.35
CA PHE A 48 12.78 -15.35 28.66
C PHE A 48 13.83 -15.57 29.75
N ASN A 49 14.27 -14.49 30.40
CA ASN A 49 15.17 -14.61 31.54
C ASN A 49 14.35 -14.96 32.79
N THR A 50 14.43 -16.23 33.21
CA THR A 50 13.67 -16.78 34.34
C THR A 50 14.06 -16.13 35.67
N SER A 51 15.27 -15.56 35.77
CA SER A 51 15.77 -14.92 37.00
C SER A 51 15.18 -13.53 37.25
N ASP A 52 14.95 -12.74 36.20
CA ASP A 52 14.45 -11.36 36.31
C ASP A 52 12.98 -11.21 35.88
N GLN A 53 12.30 -12.32 35.56
CA GLN A 53 10.95 -12.32 34.94
C GLN A 53 10.83 -11.32 33.80
N SER A 54 11.88 -11.19 32.99
CA SER A 54 11.98 -10.19 31.94
C SER A 54 12.34 -10.81 30.60
N LEU A 55 11.73 -10.27 29.55
CA LEU A 55 11.97 -10.66 28.17
C LEU A 55 13.15 -9.84 27.63
N THR A 56 14.17 -10.54 27.12
CA THR A 56 15.36 -9.95 26.49
C THR A 56 15.42 -10.34 25.02
N ILE A 57 15.90 -9.44 24.16
CA ILE A 57 16.08 -9.71 22.73
C ILE A 57 17.38 -10.50 22.56
N GLU A 58 17.28 -11.75 22.12
CA GLU A 58 18.43 -12.64 21.94
C GLU A 58 19.05 -12.45 20.55
N SER A 59 18.21 -12.27 19.52
CA SER A 59 18.66 -11.90 18.18
C SER A 59 17.69 -10.92 17.55
N SER A 60 18.23 -9.81 17.04
CA SER A 60 17.49 -8.91 16.15
C SER A 60 17.80 -9.27 14.71
N SER A 61 16.79 -9.22 13.85
CA SER A 61 17.02 -9.41 12.41
C SER A 61 17.65 -8.18 11.78
N SER A 62 18.21 -8.36 10.59
CA SER A 62 18.89 -7.29 9.86
C SER A 62 17.96 -6.06 9.70
N PRO A 63 18.43 -4.85 10.03
CA PRO A 63 17.60 -3.65 10.00
C PRO A 63 17.03 -3.32 8.61
N SER A 64 17.66 -3.87 7.55
CA SER A 64 17.20 -3.80 6.16
C SER A 64 15.75 -4.22 5.96
N VAL A 65 15.21 -5.15 6.76
CA VAL A 65 13.84 -5.66 6.60
C VAL A 65 12.80 -4.62 7.01
N CYS A 66 12.96 -3.96 8.16
CA CYS A 66 12.08 -2.86 8.54
C CYS A 66 12.24 -1.66 7.62
N TYR A 67 13.48 -1.34 7.21
CA TYR A 67 13.71 -0.24 6.27
C TYR A 67 13.02 -0.51 4.93
N PHE A 68 13.08 -1.74 4.41
CA PHE A 68 12.38 -2.11 3.19
C PHE A 68 10.88 -1.85 3.27
N VAL A 69 10.21 -2.33 4.32
CA VAL A 69 8.77 -2.13 4.53
C VAL A 69 8.45 -0.64 4.66
N SER A 70 9.18 0.08 5.51
CA SER A 70 8.96 1.51 5.76
C SER A 70 9.16 2.34 4.49
N SER A 71 10.24 2.09 3.74
CA SER A 71 10.53 2.77 2.48
C SER A 71 9.45 2.52 1.43
N ILE A 72 8.97 1.28 1.26
CA ILE A 72 7.91 0.98 0.30
C ILE A 72 6.61 1.70 0.68
N SER A 73 6.21 1.65 1.95
CA SER A 73 5.00 2.34 2.41
C SER A 73 5.10 3.87 2.23
N MET A 74 6.28 4.45 2.44
CA MET A 74 6.54 5.87 2.18
C MET A 74 6.47 6.21 0.69
N CYS A 75 7.11 5.42 -0.18
CA CYS A 75 7.05 5.61 -1.63
C CYS A 75 5.60 5.55 -2.14
N VAL A 76 4.81 4.61 -1.64
CA VAL A 76 3.38 4.49 -1.94
C VAL A 76 2.61 5.74 -1.50
N ALA A 77 2.84 6.22 -0.28
CA ALA A 77 2.16 7.41 0.23
C ALA A 77 2.50 8.67 -0.59
N ILE A 78 3.78 8.86 -0.93
CA ILE A 78 4.24 9.98 -1.77
C ILE A 78 3.58 9.91 -3.15
N TYR A 79 3.57 8.73 -3.78
CA TYR A 79 2.93 8.55 -5.07
C TYR A 79 1.43 8.89 -5.03
N CYS A 80 0.69 8.37 -4.04
CA CYS A 80 -0.73 8.69 -3.86
C CYS A 80 -0.95 10.19 -3.71
N PHE A 81 -0.12 10.86 -2.89
CA PHE A 81 -0.21 12.31 -2.68
C PHE A 81 0.07 13.09 -3.98
N SER A 82 1.10 12.72 -4.74
CA SER A 82 1.43 13.35 -6.02
C SER A 82 0.31 13.20 -7.05
N VAL A 83 -0.31 12.02 -7.13
CA VAL A 83 -1.43 11.77 -8.06
C VAL A 83 -2.67 12.58 -7.67
N ILE A 84 -3.00 12.67 -6.38
CA ILE A 84 -4.11 13.50 -5.90
C ILE A 84 -3.88 14.96 -6.29
N LEU A 85 -2.68 15.51 -6.03
CA LEU A 85 -2.34 16.89 -6.40
C LEU A 85 -2.39 17.11 -7.91
N TYR A 86 -1.90 16.15 -8.70
CA TYR A 86 -1.95 16.21 -10.16
C TYR A 86 -3.39 16.30 -10.67
N TRP A 87 -4.31 15.50 -10.13
CA TRP A 87 -5.73 15.55 -10.52
C TRP A 87 -6.41 16.85 -10.11
N ILE A 88 -6.11 17.38 -8.92
CA ILE A 88 -6.59 18.69 -8.49
C ILE A 88 -6.11 19.77 -9.47
N TYR A 89 -4.81 19.79 -9.80
CA TYR A 89 -4.24 20.73 -10.75
C TYR A 89 -4.87 20.61 -12.15
N ALA A 90 -5.02 19.38 -12.66
CA ALA A 90 -5.64 19.13 -13.96
C ALA A 90 -7.10 19.62 -14.01
N SER A 91 -7.83 19.53 -12.89
CA SER A 91 -9.19 20.07 -12.77
C SER A 91 -9.25 21.59 -12.93
N PHE A 92 -8.16 22.31 -12.62
CA PHE A 92 -8.09 23.77 -12.81
C PHE A 92 -7.69 24.17 -14.23
N VAL A 93 -6.83 23.38 -14.90
CA VAL A 93 -6.20 23.76 -16.18
C VAL A 93 -6.93 23.22 -17.41
N ASN A 94 -7.95 22.37 -17.24
CA ASN A 94 -8.83 21.89 -18.32
C ASN A 94 -8.08 21.23 -19.50
N ASP A 95 -6.97 20.54 -19.24
CA ASP A 95 -6.09 19.88 -20.22
C ASP A 95 -6.21 18.33 -20.17
N TYR A 96 -7.46 17.83 -20.22
CA TYR A 96 -7.86 16.52 -19.70
C TYR A 96 -7.75 15.32 -20.66
N ILE A 97 -7.71 15.54 -21.99
CA ILE A 97 -7.95 14.44 -22.96
C ILE A 97 -6.66 13.82 -23.52
N LYS A 98 -5.78 14.62 -24.14
CA LYS A 98 -4.66 14.07 -24.94
C LYS A 98 -3.51 13.52 -24.10
N ARG A 99 -3.28 14.08 -22.90
CA ARG A 99 -2.22 13.64 -21.98
C ARG A 99 -2.59 12.37 -21.21
N ARG A 100 -3.87 11.94 -21.26
CA ARG A 100 -4.43 10.86 -20.43
C ARG A 100 -3.98 9.46 -20.90
N SER A 101 -4.00 9.16 -22.19
CA SER A 101 -3.71 7.80 -22.70
C SER A 101 -2.26 7.35 -22.43
N MET A 102 -1.27 8.19 -22.74
CA MET A 102 0.15 7.89 -22.48
C MET A 102 0.44 7.79 -20.97
N TRP A 103 -0.18 8.65 -20.16
CA TRP A 103 -0.03 8.67 -18.70
C TRP A 103 -0.65 7.42 -18.04
N LEU A 104 -1.79 6.92 -18.55
CA LEU A 104 -2.43 5.69 -18.07
C LEU A 104 -1.54 4.45 -18.24
N SER A 105 -0.81 4.33 -19.37
CA SER A 105 0.06 3.16 -19.58
C SER A 105 1.28 3.15 -18.65
N VAL A 106 1.89 4.32 -18.40
CA VAL A 106 3.01 4.45 -17.46
C VAL A 106 2.53 4.23 -16.02
N SER A 107 1.37 4.79 -15.68
CA SER A 107 0.73 4.59 -14.37
C SER A 107 0.48 3.10 -14.10
N LEU A 108 -0.04 2.33 -15.07
CA LEU A 108 -0.24 0.87 -14.90
C LEU A 108 1.04 0.11 -14.55
N TRP A 109 2.17 0.44 -15.18
CA TRP A 109 3.47 -0.18 -14.86
C TRP A 109 3.91 0.14 -13.43
N ILE A 110 3.80 1.41 -13.03
CA ILE A 110 4.15 1.86 -11.67
C ILE A 110 3.22 1.20 -10.63
N CYS A 111 1.91 1.15 -10.88
CA CYS A 111 0.94 0.47 -10.03
C CYS A 111 1.28 -1.01 -9.86
N GLY A 112 1.65 -1.70 -10.95
CA GLY A 112 2.06 -3.10 -10.91
C GLY A 112 3.31 -3.35 -10.06
N LEU A 113 4.32 -2.48 -10.20
CA LEU A 113 5.54 -2.54 -9.38
C LEU A 113 5.23 -2.30 -7.89
N LEU A 114 4.43 -1.27 -7.57
CA LEU A 114 4.06 -0.96 -6.20
C LEU A 114 3.24 -2.08 -5.55
N LEU A 115 2.34 -2.71 -6.30
CA LEU A 115 1.59 -3.89 -5.83
C LEU A 115 2.50 -5.05 -5.46
N LEU A 116 3.50 -5.35 -6.28
CA LEU A 116 4.46 -6.41 -6.01
C LEU A 116 5.26 -6.11 -4.73
N PHE A 117 5.72 -4.87 -4.57
CA PHE A 117 6.42 -4.44 -3.36
C PHE A 117 5.53 -4.48 -2.11
N LEU A 118 4.27 -4.05 -2.20
CA LEU A 118 3.31 -4.13 -1.10
C LEU A 118 3.01 -5.58 -0.70
N LEU A 119 2.92 -6.50 -1.68
CA LEU A 119 2.73 -7.92 -1.41
C LEU A 119 3.95 -8.49 -0.67
N MET A 120 5.16 -8.21 -1.14
CA MET A 120 6.39 -8.65 -0.49
C MET A 120 6.47 -8.12 0.95
N SER A 121 6.19 -6.82 1.15
CA SER A 121 6.12 -6.21 2.48
C SER A 121 5.07 -6.87 3.37
N GLY A 122 3.89 -7.19 2.85
CA GLY A 122 2.83 -7.89 3.59
C GLY A 122 3.22 -9.31 3.99
N CYS A 123 3.90 -10.04 3.12
CA CYS A 123 4.43 -11.36 3.42
C CYS A 123 5.51 -11.31 4.51
N ILE A 124 6.43 -10.35 4.41
CA ILE A 124 7.50 -10.10 5.39
C ILE A 124 6.91 -9.79 6.77
N LEU A 125 5.88 -8.94 6.84
CA LEU A 125 5.21 -8.62 8.11
C LEU A 125 4.51 -9.84 8.72
N LYS A 126 3.82 -10.61 7.88
CA LYS A 126 3.08 -11.79 8.32
C LYS A 126 4.01 -12.87 8.89
N ILE A 127 4.99 -13.32 8.10
CA ILE A 127 5.97 -14.33 8.56
C ILE A 127 6.77 -13.78 9.75
N GLY A 128 7.19 -12.50 9.69
CA GLY A 128 8.00 -11.87 10.73
C GLY A 128 7.28 -11.84 12.08
N ARG A 129 5.97 -11.57 12.09
CA ARG A 129 5.12 -11.64 13.30
C ARG A 129 4.93 -13.07 13.77
N ASP A 130 4.64 -14.00 12.86
CA ASP A 130 4.33 -15.39 13.21
C ASP A 130 5.56 -16.09 13.82
N ASN A 131 6.77 -15.85 13.29
CA ASN A 131 8.03 -16.35 13.86
C ASN A 131 8.32 -15.79 15.27
N LEU A 132 8.02 -14.51 15.48
CA LEU A 132 8.13 -13.83 16.77
C LEU A 132 7.18 -14.47 17.79
N CYS A 133 5.91 -14.64 17.39
CA CYS A 133 4.87 -15.26 18.17
C CYS A 133 5.24 -16.70 18.57
N LEU A 134 5.76 -17.50 17.63
CA LEU A 134 6.22 -18.86 17.91
C LEU A 134 7.41 -18.89 18.87
N SER A 135 8.37 -17.98 18.72
CA SER A 135 9.54 -17.89 19.60
C SER A 135 9.14 -17.54 21.05
N VAL A 136 8.18 -16.64 21.21
CA VAL A 136 7.64 -16.27 22.52
C VAL A 136 6.86 -17.43 23.16
N LEU A 137 6.04 -18.11 22.37
CA LEU A 137 5.22 -19.24 22.86
C LEU A 137 6.08 -20.44 23.27
N HIS A 138 7.16 -20.70 22.53
CA HIS A 138 8.09 -21.79 22.83
C HIS A 138 8.86 -21.57 24.13
N ASN A 139 9.15 -20.31 24.49
CA ASN A 139 9.89 -19.98 25.70
C ASN A 139 9.04 -19.90 26.97
N ASN A 140 7.71 -19.82 26.84
CA ASN A 140 6.78 -19.81 27.97
C ASN A 140 5.56 -20.68 27.66
N SER A 141 5.59 -21.94 28.09
CA SER A 141 4.54 -22.95 27.89
C SER A 141 3.21 -22.68 28.63
N SER A 142 3.05 -21.51 29.25
CA SER A 142 1.89 -21.19 30.12
C SER A 142 0.84 -20.28 29.48
N PHE A 143 1.05 -19.78 28.26
CA PHE A 143 0.11 -18.88 27.58
C PHE A 143 -0.32 -19.45 26.23
N SER A 144 -1.60 -19.31 25.86
CA SER A 144 -2.14 -19.81 24.58
C SER A 144 -2.18 -18.76 23.46
N SER A 145 -1.86 -17.49 23.76
CA SER A 145 -1.96 -16.37 22.83
C SER A 145 -0.79 -15.38 22.95
N CYS A 146 -0.21 -14.99 21.81
CA CYS A 146 0.85 -13.97 21.72
C CYS A 146 0.39 -12.59 22.23
N LYS A 147 -0.92 -12.35 22.28
CA LYS A 147 -1.50 -11.13 22.85
C LYS A 147 -1.24 -11.01 24.35
N ASP A 148 -1.13 -12.13 25.07
CA ASP A 148 -0.90 -12.14 26.52
C ASP A 148 0.57 -11.86 26.85
N ALA A 149 1.49 -12.20 25.95
CA ALA A 149 2.91 -11.90 26.08
C ALA A 149 3.23 -10.40 25.96
N GLN A 150 2.35 -9.61 25.35
CA GLN A 150 2.47 -8.14 25.30
C GLN A 150 2.37 -7.51 26.71
N ASN A 151 1.65 -8.15 27.64
CA ASN A 151 1.42 -7.64 28.99
C ASN A 151 2.52 -8.03 30.00
N MET A 152 3.59 -8.69 29.54
CA MET A 152 4.74 -9.04 30.39
C MET A 152 5.69 -7.86 30.61
N THR A 153 6.43 -7.92 31.72
CA THR A 153 7.50 -6.97 32.05
C THR A 153 8.70 -7.18 31.12
N TRP A 154 9.04 -6.15 30.35
CA TRP A 154 10.23 -6.14 29.49
C TRP A 154 11.43 -5.57 30.25
N SER A 155 12.63 -6.08 29.97
CA SER A 155 13.85 -5.55 30.59
C SER A 155 14.11 -4.13 30.07
N ASN A 156 14.27 -3.16 30.98
CA ASN A 156 14.68 -1.79 30.63
C ASN A 156 15.94 -1.84 29.74
N PRO A 157 16.00 -1.19 28.55
CA PRO A 157 15.19 -0.05 28.08
C PRO A 157 13.98 -0.39 27.17
N TYR A 158 13.58 -1.65 27.04
CA TYR A 158 12.57 -2.06 26.07
C TYR A 158 11.14 -1.88 26.62
N ILE A 159 10.26 -1.24 25.85
CA ILE A 159 8.84 -1.07 26.19
C ILE A 159 8.01 -1.86 25.19
N GLY A 160 7.75 -3.13 25.47
CA GLY A 160 6.97 -4.00 24.59
C GLY A 160 5.47 -4.00 24.88
N SER A 161 4.94 -3.07 25.66
CA SER A 161 3.53 -3.08 26.07
C SER A 161 2.52 -2.88 24.94
N GLU A 162 2.96 -2.51 23.72
CA GLU A 162 2.09 -2.26 22.55
C GLU A 162 2.62 -2.83 21.22
N PHE A 163 3.67 -3.66 21.26
CA PHE A 163 4.35 -4.09 20.02
C PHE A 163 3.43 -4.92 19.11
N TYR A 164 2.66 -5.85 19.68
CA TYR A 164 1.82 -6.76 18.90
C TYR A 164 0.61 -6.05 18.28
N ILE A 165 -0.04 -5.13 19.00
CA ILE A 165 -1.12 -4.30 18.45
C ILE A 165 -0.62 -3.42 17.30
N GLN A 166 0.55 -2.80 17.43
CA GLN A 166 1.13 -1.96 16.38
C GLN A 166 1.53 -2.76 15.13
N LEU A 167 2.19 -3.91 15.30
CA LEU A 167 2.55 -4.79 14.17
C LEU A 167 1.31 -5.42 13.51
N TYR A 168 0.32 -5.81 14.30
CA TYR A 168 -0.95 -6.31 13.79
C TYR A 168 -1.70 -5.24 12.98
N SER A 169 -1.74 -4.00 13.48
CA SER A 169 -2.30 -2.86 12.78
C SER A 169 -1.55 -2.59 11.47
N ALA A 170 -0.22 -2.56 11.50
CA ALA A 170 0.62 -2.38 10.32
C ALA A 170 0.37 -3.45 9.25
N GLU A 171 0.31 -4.73 9.63
CA GLU A 171 0.00 -5.82 8.69
C GLU A 171 -1.37 -5.62 8.05
N LYS A 172 -2.40 -5.35 8.85
CA LYS A 172 -3.75 -5.13 8.34
C LYS A 172 -3.80 -3.92 7.40
N SER A 173 -3.14 -2.82 7.75
CA SER A 173 -3.04 -1.63 6.91
C SER A 173 -2.34 -1.90 5.58
N VAL A 174 -1.28 -2.71 5.55
CA VAL A 174 -0.61 -3.12 4.29
C VAL A 174 -1.53 -3.94 3.41
N TRP A 175 -2.26 -4.92 3.97
CA TRP A 175 -3.21 -5.73 3.20
C TRP A 175 -4.39 -4.93 2.67
N VAL A 176 -4.91 -4.00 3.46
CA VAL A 176 -5.97 -3.07 3.02
C VAL A 176 -5.45 -2.16 1.90
N SER A 177 -4.24 -1.62 2.05
CA SER A 177 -3.59 -0.81 1.01
C SER A 177 -3.41 -1.62 -0.28
N PHE A 178 -2.92 -2.86 -0.20
CA PHE A 178 -2.80 -3.76 -1.34
C PHE A 178 -4.14 -3.97 -2.07
N PHE A 179 -5.23 -4.17 -1.33
CA PHE A 179 -6.56 -4.31 -1.93
C PHE A 179 -7.03 -3.02 -2.62
N PHE A 180 -6.80 -1.85 -2.03
CA PHE A 180 -7.11 -0.59 -2.69
C PHE A 180 -6.29 -0.41 -3.98
N TRP A 181 -5.02 -0.77 -3.98
CA TRP A 181 -4.19 -0.74 -5.18
C TRP A 181 -4.67 -1.69 -6.28
N LEU A 182 -5.20 -2.87 -5.93
CA LEU A 182 -5.83 -3.76 -6.91
C LEU A 182 -7.06 -3.11 -7.55
N LEU A 183 -7.89 -2.46 -6.75
CA LEU A 183 -9.05 -1.72 -7.26
C LEU A 183 -8.63 -0.55 -8.15
N VAL A 184 -7.58 0.19 -7.78
CA VAL A 184 -7.00 1.25 -8.63
C VAL A 184 -6.58 0.69 -9.98
N VAL A 185 -5.85 -0.43 -10.01
CA VAL A 185 -5.44 -1.08 -11.27
C VAL A 185 -6.67 -1.46 -12.11
N ALA A 186 -7.69 -2.04 -11.50
CA ALA A 186 -8.93 -2.39 -12.20
C ALA A 186 -9.58 -1.15 -12.83
N VAL A 187 -9.67 -0.05 -12.09
CA VAL A 187 -10.24 1.23 -12.57
C VAL A 187 -9.42 1.79 -13.71
N VAL A 188 -8.09 1.84 -13.59
CA VAL A 188 -7.18 2.34 -14.63
C VAL A 188 -7.26 1.48 -15.90
N VAL A 189 -7.38 0.16 -15.77
CA VAL A 189 -7.60 -0.76 -16.92
C VAL A 189 -8.93 -0.47 -17.60
N VAL A 190 -10.01 -0.26 -16.85
CA VAL A 190 -11.32 0.09 -17.42
C VAL A 190 -11.27 1.45 -18.13
N GLN A 191 -10.65 2.46 -17.52
CA GLN A 191 -10.45 3.78 -18.15
C GLN A 191 -9.65 3.67 -19.45
N ARG A 192 -8.59 2.85 -19.48
CA ARG A 192 -7.79 2.61 -20.68
C ARG A 192 -8.59 1.92 -21.78
N ARG A 193 -9.39 0.91 -21.43
CA ARG A 193 -10.27 0.22 -22.39
C ARG A 193 -11.30 1.18 -22.99
N GLN A 194 -11.88 2.06 -22.17
CA GLN A 194 -12.81 3.10 -22.64
C GLN A 194 -12.13 4.06 -23.60
N ALA A 195 -10.94 4.55 -23.26
CA ALA A 195 -10.17 5.46 -24.12
C ALA A 195 -9.81 4.83 -25.48
N LEU A 196 -9.38 3.57 -25.50
CA LEU A 196 -9.08 2.83 -26.74
C LEU A 196 -10.33 2.62 -27.61
N ASN A 197 -11.48 2.38 -26.98
CA ASN A 197 -12.74 2.16 -27.71
C ASN A 197 -13.24 3.47 -28.36
N GLU A 198 -13.06 4.61 -27.68
CA GLU A 198 -13.37 5.94 -28.23
C GLU A 198 -12.43 6.33 -29.39
N GLU A 199 -11.13 6.05 -29.29
CA GLU A 199 -10.18 6.29 -30.39
C GLU A 199 -10.48 5.42 -31.62
N GLY A 200 -10.84 4.14 -31.42
CA GLY A 200 -11.23 3.24 -32.51
C GLY A 200 -12.51 3.69 -33.23
N GLN A 201 -13.46 4.28 -32.49
CA GLN A 201 -14.71 4.76 -33.05
C GLN A 201 -14.51 6.05 -33.89
N TRP A 202 -13.66 6.97 -33.44
CA TRP A 202 -13.31 8.17 -34.20
C TRP A 202 -12.61 7.82 -35.52
N SER A 203 -11.72 6.82 -35.52
CA SER A 203 -11.08 6.33 -36.74
C SER A 203 -12.07 5.72 -37.75
N CYS A 204 -13.16 5.10 -37.30
CA CYS A 204 -14.20 4.57 -38.19
C CYS A 204 -15.07 5.68 -38.79
N ASP A 205 -15.45 6.69 -37.99
CA ASP A 205 -16.29 7.82 -38.44
C ASP A 205 -15.57 8.73 -39.46
N GLU A 206 -14.24 8.85 -39.40
CA GLU A 206 -13.46 9.56 -40.44
C GLU A 206 -13.34 8.78 -41.76
N THR A 207 -13.68 7.48 -41.78
CA THR A 207 -13.62 6.64 -42.98
C THR A 207 -14.95 6.59 -43.74
N GLU A 208 -16.01 7.23 -43.23
CA GLU A 208 -17.25 7.38 -44.01
C GLU A 208 -17.00 8.35 -45.18
N PRO A 209 -17.12 7.89 -46.44
CA PRO A 209 -16.91 8.76 -47.58
C PRO A 209 -17.94 9.89 -47.57
N PHE A 210 -17.51 11.14 -47.79
CA PHE A 210 -18.30 12.36 -47.93
C PHE A 210 -19.31 12.37 -49.11
N LEU A 211 -19.82 11.22 -49.54
CA LEU A 211 -20.65 10.98 -50.73
C LEU A 211 -22.14 11.36 -50.56
N HIS A 212 -22.47 12.35 -49.73
CA HIS A 212 -23.83 12.89 -49.63
C HIS A 212 -23.94 14.41 -49.78
N ARG A 213 -22.99 15.07 -50.47
CA ARG A 213 -23.31 16.32 -51.16
C ARG A 213 -24.02 16.00 -52.48
N ARG A 214 -25.32 15.69 -52.42
CA ARG A 214 -26.19 15.61 -53.60
C ARG A 214 -26.12 16.97 -54.29
N ALA A 215 -25.41 17.03 -55.42
CA ALA A 215 -25.36 18.19 -56.30
C ALA A 215 -26.80 18.50 -56.73
N ARG A 216 -27.38 19.57 -56.18
CA ARG A 216 -28.52 20.24 -56.79
C ARG A 216 -27.95 21.01 -57.98
N VAL A 217 -27.89 20.33 -59.12
CA VAL A 217 -27.66 20.96 -60.42
C VAL A 217 -28.98 21.60 -60.84
N LEU A 218 -28.83 22.82 -61.35
CA LEU A 218 -29.78 23.77 -61.94
C LEU A 218 -31.09 23.18 -62.47
#